data_AF-A0A6C8GW39-F1
#
_entry.id   AF-A0A6C8GW39-F1
#
_cell.length_a   1.000
_cell.length_b   1.000
_cell.length_c   1.000
_cell.angle_alpha   90.00
_cell.angle_beta   90.00
_cell.angle_gamma   90.00
#
_symmetry.space_group_name_H-M   'P 1'
#
loop_
_entity.id
_entity.type
_entity.pdbx_description
1 polymer ?
#
loop_
_entity_poly.entity_id
_entity_poly.type
_entity_poly.pdbx_seq_one_letter_code
_entity_poly.pdbx_strand_id
1 'polypeptide(L)'
;MILNALAGKPLPVYGNGQQIRDWLYVEDHARALYHVVTNGAVGETYNIGGHNERKNLDVVRTICALLEELAPQKPQGVANYHDLITFVDDRPGHDLRYAIDAS
;
A
#
# COMPACT_ATOMS: atom_id res chain seq x y z
N MET A 1 -5.75 -3.30 5.98
CA MET A 1 -4.76 -4.35 6.32
C MET A 1 -4.33 -4.27 7.78
N ILE A 2 -3.62 -3.23 8.20
CA ILE A 2 -3.11 -3.09 9.58
C ILE A 2 -4.21 -3.29 10.64
N LEU A 3 -5.30 -2.53 10.57
CA LEU A 3 -6.39 -2.61 11.55
C LEU A 3 -7.06 -3.99 11.59
N ASN A 4 -7.21 -4.65 10.43
CA ASN A 4 -7.77 -6.00 10.38
C ASN A 4 -6.83 -7.00 11.05
N ALA A 5 -5.54 -6.92 10.75
CA ALA A 5 -4.52 -7.81 11.33
C ALA A 5 -4.52 -7.72 12.86
N LEU A 6 -4.48 -6.49 13.40
CA LEU A 6 -4.53 -6.22 14.84
C LEU A 6 -5.85 -6.66 15.49
N ALA A 7 -6.92 -6.77 14.71
CA ALA A 7 -8.21 -7.28 15.17
C ALA A 7 -8.40 -8.79 14.93
N GLY A 8 -7.39 -9.50 14.40
CA GLY A 8 -7.46 -10.93 14.07
C GLY A 8 -8.42 -11.24 12.91
N LYS A 9 -8.71 -10.25 12.07
CA LYS A 9 -9.64 -10.36 10.93
C LYS A 9 -8.89 -10.71 9.64
N PRO A 10 -9.58 -11.32 8.67
CA PRO A 10 -9.00 -11.59 7.35
C PRO A 10 -8.42 -10.35 6.67
N LEU A 11 -7.35 -10.57 5.91
CA LEU A 11 -6.64 -9.61 5.07
C LEU A 11 -6.96 -9.94 3.60
N PRO A 12 -8.02 -9.36 3.03
CA PRO A 12 -8.48 -9.72 1.69
C PRO A 12 -7.54 -9.21 0.61
N VAL A 13 -7.07 -10.09 -0.25
CA VAL A 13 -6.22 -9.81 -1.42
C VAL A 13 -7.01 -10.14 -2.68
N TYR A 14 -7.23 -9.14 -3.52
CA TYR A 14 -7.97 -9.29 -4.78
C TYR A 14 -7.16 -10.09 -5.82
N GLY A 15 -7.80 -11.12 -6.39
CA GLY A 15 -7.18 -11.99 -7.39
C GLY A 15 -5.96 -12.72 -6.82
N ASN A 16 -4.80 -12.57 -7.45
CA ASN A 16 -3.54 -13.16 -6.99
C ASN A 16 -2.61 -12.16 -6.29
N GLY A 17 -3.07 -10.92 -6.06
CA GLY A 17 -2.29 -9.86 -5.41
C GLY A 17 -1.04 -9.40 -6.18
N GLN A 18 -0.89 -9.78 -7.45
CA GLN A 18 0.27 -9.41 -8.28
C GLN A 18 0.16 -7.99 -8.86
N GLN A 19 -0.95 -7.29 -8.64
CA GLN A 19 -1.11 -5.93 -9.13
C GLN A 19 -0.09 -4.99 -8.45
N ILE A 20 0.48 -4.08 -9.23
CA ILE A 20 1.56 -3.17 -8.84
C ILE A 20 1.02 -1.77 -8.63
N ARG A 21 1.45 -1.13 -7.55
CA ARG A 21 1.19 0.29 -7.25
C ARG A 21 2.50 1.00 -6.92
N ASP A 22 2.59 2.27 -7.29
CA ASP A 22 3.64 3.18 -6.83
C ASP A 22 3.21 3.82 -5.50
N TRP A 23 3.99 3.61 -4.44
CA TRP A 23 3.65 4.07 -3.09
C TRP A 23 4.40 5.35 -2.73
N LEU A 24 3.66 6.41 -2.45
CA LEU A 24 4.17 7.69 -1.98
C LEU A 24 3.71 7.93 -0.54
N TYR A 25 4.64 8.28 0.35
CA TYR A 25 4.29 8.63 1.72
C TYR A 25 3.55 9.97 1.75
N VAL A 26 2.49 10.05 2.56
CA VAL A 26 1.54 11.17 2.53
C VAL A 26 2.19 12.53 2.81
N GLU A 27 3.17 12.57 3.71
CA GLU A 27 3.88 13.82 4.04
C GLU A 27 4.82 14.27 2.92
N ASP A 28 5.38 13.35 2.14
CA ASP A 28 6.15 13.70 0.93
C ASP A 28 5.23 14.32 -0.12
N HIS A 29 4.03 13.74 -0.30
CA HIS A 29 3.04 14.30 -1.20
C HIS A 29 2.59 15.69 -0.73
N ALA A 30 2.32 15.88 0.56
CA ALA A 30 1.91 17.18 1.11
C ALA A 30 2.98 18.27 0.87
N ARG A 31 4.26 17.94 1.09
CA ARG A 31 5.39 18.84 0.78
C ARG A 31 5.46 19.15 -0.72
N ALA A 32 5.28 18.15 -1.58
CA ALA A 32 5.29 18.34 -3.02
C ALA A 32 4.15 19.26 -3.49
N LEU A 33 2.92 19.07 -2.97
CA LEU A 33 1.78 19.93 -3.26
C LEU A 33 2.02 21.38 -2.82
N TYR A 34 2.57 21.56 -1.61
CA TYR A 34 2.94 22.88 -1.13
C TYR A 34 3.99 23.54 -2.04
N HIS A 35 5.00 22.78 -2.49
CA HIS A 35 6.01 23.30 -3.40
C HIS A 35 5.44 23.69 -4.76
N VAL A 36 4.54 22.88 -5.33
CA VAL A 36 3.89 23.16 -6.62
C VAL A 36 3.01 24.40 -6.52
N VAL A 37 2.23 24.59 -5.44
CA VAL A 37 1.38 25.79 -5.33
C VAL A 37 2.21 27.07 -5.13
N THR A 38 3.38 26.98 -4.50
CA THR A 38 4.24 28.17 -4.27
C THR A 38 5.13 28.52 -5.46
N ASN A 39 5.61 27.51 -6.19
CA ASN A 39 6.68 27.68 -7.19
C ASN A 39 6.33 27.12 -8.59
N GLY A 40 5.21 26.44 -8.74
CA GLY A 40 4.79 25.85 -10.01
C GLY A 40 4.43 26.90 -11.06
N ALA A 41 4.71 26.60 -12.32
CA ALA A 41 4.32 27.45 -13.43
C ALA A 41 2.82 27.28 -13.73
N VAL A 42 2.12 28.40 -13.96
CA VAL A 42 0.70 28.40 -14.29
C VAL A 42 0.48 27.70 -15.63
N GLY A 43 -0.47 26.76 -15.66
CA GLY A 43 -0.80 25.99 -16.86
C GLY A 43 0.00 24.68 -17.01
N GLU A 44 1.02 24.46 -16.18
CA GLU A 44 1.80 23.23 -16.21
C GLU A 44 1.16 22.10 -15.41
N THR A 45 1.59 20.87 -15.72
CA THR A 45 1.20 19.65 -15.01
C THR A 45 2.44 18.98 -14.43
N TYR A 46 2.35 18.54 -13.18
CA TYR A 46 3.45 17.88 -12.47
C TYR A 46 3.00 16.49 -12.01
N ASN A 47 3.68 15.46 -12.48
CA ASN A 47 3.57 14.13 -11.87
C ASN A 47 4.30 14.12 -10.52
N ILE A 48 3.65 13.57 -9.49
CA ILE A 48 4.24 13.41 -8.16
C ILE A 48 4.21 11.93 -7.83
N GLY A 49 5.38 11.33 -7.60
CA GLY A 49 5.53 9.89 -7.39
C GLY A 49 6.69 9.57 -6.45
N GLY A 50 6.71 8.34 -5.93
CA GLY A 50 7.75 7.85 -5.02
C GLY A 50 8.81 7.00 -5.71
N HIS A 51 8.60 6.60 -6.97
CA HIS A 51 9.41 5.59 -7.67
C HIS A 51 9.49 4.27 -6.88
N ASN A 52 8.38 3.89 -6.22
CA ASN A 52 8.33 2.77 -5.29
C ASN A 52 7.26 1.75 -5.71
N GLU A 53 7.48 1.12 -6.86
CA GLU A 53 6.61 0.07 -7.35
C GLU A 53 6.65 -1.17 -6.44
N ARG A 54 5.48 -1.58 -5.95
CA ARG A 54 5.33 -2.80 -5.14
C ARG A 54 4.08 -3.56 -5.54
N LYS A 55 4.16 -4.90 -5.53
CA LYS A 55 2.98 -5.74 -5.65
C LYS A 55 2.14 -5.66 -4.37
N ASN A 56 0.83 -5.71 -4.51
CA ASN A 56 -0.09 -5.68 -3.38
C ASN A 56 0.23 -6.78 -2.35
N LEU A 57 0.50 -8.00 -2.81
CA LEU A 57 0.84 -9.11 -1.91
C LEU A 57 2.12 -8.85 -1.11
N ASP A 58 3.14 -8.25 -1.72
CA ASP A 58 4.41 -7.94 -1.06
C ASP A 58 4.22 -6.88 0.04
N VAL A 59 3.35 -5.89 -0.21
CA VAL A 59 2.98 -4.89 0.80
C VAL A 59 2.27 -5.55 1.99
N VAL A 60 1.29 -6.43 1.74
CA VAL A 60 0.57 -7.14 2.82
C VAL A 60 1.52 -7.99 3.64
N ARG A 61 2.43 -8.74 3.00
CA ARG A 61 3.46 -9.53 3.67
C ARG A 61 4.42 -8.69 4.50
N THR A 62 4.84 -7.53 3.97
CA THR A 62 5.69 -6.58 4.69
C THR A 62 5.00 -6.06 5.94
N ILE A 63 3.72 -5.70 5.84
CA ILE A 63 2.91 -5.30 7.01
C ILE A 63 2.84 -6.43 8.03
N CYS A 64 2.58 -7.67 7.61
CA CYS A 64 2.52 -8.81 8.53
C CYS A 64 3.85 -9.00 9.27
N ALA A 65 4.98 -8.96 8.54
CA ALA A 65 6.32 -9.07 9.14
C ALA A 65 6.62 -7.95 10.15
N LEU A 66 6.26 -6.70 9.82
CA LEU A 66 6.41 -5.58 10.76
C LEU A 66 5.52 -5.73 12.00
N LEU A 67 4.32 -6.29 11.86
CA LEU A 67 3.45 -6.54 13.01
C LEU A 67 3.97 -7.68 13.89
N GLU A 68 4.69 -8.66 13.35
CA GLU A 68 5.38 -9.67 14.18
C GLU A 68 6.38 -9.02 15.15
N GLU A 69 7.08 -7.98 14.70
CA GLU A 69 8.05 -7.22 15.51
C GLU A 69 7.37 -6.20 16.43
N LEU A 70 6.47 -5.38 15.88
CA LEU A 70 5.94 -4.19 16.54
C LEU A 70 4.67 -4.46 17.37
N ALA A 71 3.96 -5.55 17.08
CA ALA A 71 2.74 -5.97 17.77
C ALA A 71 2.79 -7.47 18.12
N PRO A 72 3.78 -7.91 18.94
CA PRO A 72 3.99 -9.33 19.23
C PRO A 72 2.85 -9.96 20.05
N GLN A 73 2.07 -9.14 20.76
CA GLN A 73 0.85 -9.57 21.45
C GLN A 73 -0.29 -9.70 20.44
N LYS A 74 -0.52 -10.93 19.98
CA LYS A 74 -1.49 -11.24 18.94
C LYS A 74 -2.90 -11.46 19.49
N PRO A 75 -3.94 -11.24 18.67
CA PRO A 75 -5.30 -11.64 18.99
C PRO A 75 -5.42 -13.15 19.25
N GLN A 76 -6.39 -13.54 20.08
CA GLN A 76 -6.63 -14.95 20.38
C GLN A 76 -6.90 -15.76 19.10
N GLY A 77 -6.22 -16.90 18.96
CA GLY A 77 -6.36 -17.78 17.79
C GLY A 77 -5.49 -17.39 16.58
N VAL A 78 -4.71 -16.31 16.67
CA VAL A 78 -3.76 -15.90 15.62
C VAL A 78 -2.35 -16.35 16.00
N ALA A 79 -1.81 -17.32 15.25
CA ALA A 79 -0.42 -17.76 15.40
C ALA A 79 0.55 -16.78 14.73
N ASN A 80 0.30 -16.44 13.46
CA ASN A 80 1.05 -15.45 12.69
C ASN A 80 0.10 -14.51 11.95
N TYR A 81 0.47 -13.24 11.80
CA TYR A 81 -0.35 -12.29 11.02
C TYR A 81 -0.48 -12.68 9.54
N HIS A 82 0.52 -13.38 8.99
CA HIS A 82 0.48 -13.88 7.61
C HIS A 82 -0.65 -14.90 7.39
N ASP A 83 -1.06 -15.64 8.42
CA ASP A 83 -2.12 -16.66 8.33
C ASP A 83 -3.50 -16.03 8.11
N LEU A 84 -3.63 -14.71 8.32
CA LEU A 84 -4.86 -13.96 8.07
C LEU A 84 -5.05 -13.58 6.60
N ILE A 85 -4.07 -13.82 5.72
CA ILE A 85 -4.18 -13.51 4.29
C ILE A 85 -5.24 -14.39 3.63
N THR A 86 -6.20 -13.75 2.95
CA THR A 86 -7.29 -14.43 2.25
C THR A 86 -7.40 -13.91 0.83
N PHE A 87 -7.44 -14.80 -0.16
CA PHE A 87 -7.67 -14.40 -1.55
C PHE A 87 -9.17 -14.30 -1.82
N VAL A 88 -9.56 -13.20 -2.45
CA VAL A 88 -10.95 -12.91 -2.83
C VAL A 88 -11.05 -12.66 -4.32
N ASP A 89 -12.26 -12.79 -4.88
CA ASP A 89 -12.53 -12.51 -6.30
C ASP A 89 -11.94 -11.18 -6.72
N ASP A 90 -11.32 -11.13 -7.90
CA ASP A 90 -10.66 -9.92 -8.36
C ASP A 90 -11.67 -8.80 -8.67
N ARG A 91 -11.19 -7.55 -8.65
CA ARG A 91 -12.01 -6.40 -8.99
C ARG A 91 -12.32 -6.42 -10.50
N PRO A 92 -13.58 -6.25 -10.93
CA PRO A 92 -13.88 -6.07 -12.36
C PRO A 92 -13.12 -4.85 -12.94
N GLY A 93 -12.37 -5.06 -14.02
CA GLY A 93 -11.55 -4.01 -14.64
C GLY A 93 -10.33 -3.60 -13.83
N HIS A 94 -9.74 -4.51 -13.06
CA HIS A 94 -8.59 -4.18 -12.21
C HIS A 94 -7.35 -3.81 -13.01
N ASP A 95 -6.94 -2.54 -12.95
CA ASP A 95 -5.65 -2.12 -13.49
C ASP A 95 -4.51 -2.83 -12.77
N LEU A 96 -3.68 -3.52 -13.57
CA LEU A 96 -2.62 -4.38 -13.07
C LEU A 96 -1.39 -3.62 -12.60
N ARG A 97 -1.13 -2.42 -13.12
CA ARG A 97 0.08 -1.65 -12.79
C ARG A 97 -0.14 -0.16 -12.93
N TYR A 98 0.25 0.57 -11.89
CA TYR A 98 0.50 2.01 -11.95
C TYR A 98 1.96 2.28 -11.58
N ALA A 99 2.62 3.12 -12.36
CA ALA A 99 3.98 3.60 -12.14
C ALA A 99 4.05 5.06 -12.56
N ILE A 100 4.60 5.92 -11.72
CA ILE A 100 4.72 7.35 -12.01
C ILE A 100 6.18 7.66 -12.34
N ASP A 101 6.38 8.37 -13.45
CA ASP A 101 7.63 9.04 -13.74
C ASP A 101 7.57 10.46 -13.15
N ALA A 102 8.46 10.73 -12.19
CA ALA A 102 8.62 12.01 -11.51
C ALA A 102 10.07 12.51 -11.62
N SER A 103 10.78 12.10 -12.68
CA SER A 103 12.13 12.56 -13.02
C SER A 103 12.14 13.96 -13.65
#